data_AF-A0A0B6XYZ4-F1
#
_entry.id   AF-A0A0B6XYZ4-F1
#
_cell.length_a   1.000
_cell.length_b   1.000
_cell.length_c   1.000
_cell.angle_alpha   90.00
_cell.angle_beta   90.00
_cell.angle_gamma   90.00
#
_symmetry.space_group_name_H-M   'P 1'
#
loop_
_entity.id
_entity.type
_entity.pdbx_description
1 polymer ?
#
loop_
_entity_poly.entity_id
_entity_poly.type
_entity_poly.pdbx_seq_one_letter_code
_entity_poly.pdbx_strand_id
1 'polypeptide(L)'
;SIPPFYREVYDVVCPNQEQVDRELFVQLLVQSNLPKHTVMQIWDLVDTTQGLMTRNGLYKALALTALAQQGKTISDKLLETYSGQELPKPSLGDLSDLKTSSVRLRRQRMPNVLSFDYRELCEIDTVKVELVPEKKGIILKHVEYEITSQRNKATVLRRYNDFIALNELLSARFPYRAVPRLPPKKIGASREFIEQRKKSLRRYLNIIARHPQMYDDKLLKFFLTFTGNDVQHKIRELFRNIPDEFMTSDLSSKAKDLVPMDTQMQLANSKEHIKLVYESVSKLKDIAERMVCRSATFASDMLQMGRQFGILSNDTTSLSTWAMGTSKTWERLQKGFRHLSVEFATLADKSMQAAVDE
;
A
#
# COMPACT_ATOMS: atom_id res chain seq x y z
N SER A 1 -5.30 39.81 -13.23
CA SER A 1 -5.04 38.37 -13.43
C SER A 1 -5.20 37.63 -12.10
N ILE A 2 -5.69 36.38 -12.13
CA ILE A 2 -5.90 35.56 -10.92
C ILE A 2 -4.68 34.64 -10.72
N PRO A 3 -3.98 34.70 -9.57
CA PRO A 3 -2.82 33.86 -9.32
C PRO A 3 -3.16 32.35 -9.37
N PRO A 4 -2.27 31.48 -9.89
CA PRO A 4 -2.46 30.03 -9.86
C PRO A 4 -2.72 29.47 -8.45
N PHE A 5 -2.09 30.06 -7.44
CA PHE A 5 -2.28 29.73 -6.02
C PHE A 5 -3.75 29.78 -5.57
N TYR A 6 -4.54 30.72 -6.11
CA TYR A 6 -5.94 30.85 -5.74
C TYR A 6 -6.76 29.65 -6.23
N ARG A 7 -6.39 29.10 -7.40
CA ARG A 7 -7.03 27.90 -7.95
C ARG A 7 -6.69 26.69 -7.10
N GLU A 8 -5.43 26.54 -6.67
CA GLU A 8 -5.03 25.47 -5.76
C GLU A 8 -5.83 25.54 -4.45
N VAL A 9 -5.94 26.72 -3.84
CA VAL A 9 -6.72 26.89 -2.61
C VAL A 9 -8.19 26.56 -2.84
N TYR A 10 -8.78 27.01 -3.97
CA TYR A 10 -10.16 26.67 -4.33
C TYR A 10 -10.37 25.16 -4.43
N ASP A 11 -9.46 24.43 -5.08
CA ASP A 11 -9.55 22.99 -5.21
C ASP A 11 -9.43 22.26 -3.86
N VAL A 12 -8.81 22.88 -2.85
CA VAL A 12 -8.78 22.37 -1.49
C VAL A 12 -10.09 22.66 -0.75
N VAL A 13 -10.57 23.91 -0.75
CA VAL A 13 -11.74 24.30 0.07
C VAL A 13 -13.09 24.01 -0.59
N CYS A 14 -13.11 23.67 -1.89
CA CYS A 14 -14.29 23.32 -2.66
C CYS A 14 -14.30 21.82 -3.02
N PRO A 15 -14.62 20.95 -2.04
CA PRO A 15 -14.48 19.51 -2.20
C PRO A 15 -15.32 18.91 -3.34
N ASN A 16 -16.50 19.47 -3.57
CA ASN A 16 -17.47 19.00 -4.57
C ASN A 16 -17.43 19.83 -5.86
N GLN A 17 -16.49 20.77 -6.00
CA GLN A 17 -16.38 21.75 -7.11
C GLN A 17 -17.57 22.71 -7.30
N GLU A 18 -18.68 22.50 -6.59
CA GLU A 18 -19.87 23.35 -6.66
C GLU A 18 -19.81 24.56 -5.73
N GLN A 19 -19.41 24.36 -4.46
CA GLN A 19 -19.43 25.40 -3.43
C GLN A 19 -18.29 25.24 -2.44
N VAL A 20 -17.78 26.38 -1.95
CA VAL A 20 -16.73 26.37 -0.93
C VAL A 20 -17.31 25.97 0.41
N ASP A 21 -16.68 25.00 1.05
CA ASP A 21 -17.10 24.52 2.35
C ASP A 21 -16.81 25.54 3.45
N ARG A 22 -17.82 25.82 4.27
CA ARG A 22 -17.75 26.81 5.35
C ARG A 22 -16.66 26.47 6.36
N GLU A 23 -16.53 25.20 6.74
CA GLU A 23 -15.58 24.76 7.76
C GLU A 23 -14.14 24.86 7.23
N LEU A 24 -13.90 24.43 5.99
CA LEU A 24 -12.59 24.56 5.35
C LEU A 24 -12.19 26.02 5.13
N PHE A 25 -13.14 26.88 4.79
CA PHE A 25 -12.84 28.31 4.62
C PHE A 25 -12.48 28.98 5.95
N VAL A 26 -13.18 28.65 7.05
CA VAL A 26 -12.80 29.15 8.39
C VAL A 26 -11.40 28.66 8.77
N GLN A 27 -11.09 27.38 8.56
CA GLN A 27 -9.76 26.82 8.84
C GLN A 27 -8.67 27.55 8.02
N LEU A 28 -8.93 27.83 6.75
CA LEU A 28 -8.04 28.60 5.87
C LEU A 28 -7.78 30.02 6.40
N LEU A 29 -8.84 30.73 6.84
CA LEU A 29 -8.69 32.09 7.37
C LEU A 29 -7.92 32.12 8.70
N VAL A 30 -8.05 31.10 9.54
CA VAL A 30 -7.25 30.98 10.77
C VAL A 30 -5.76 30.89 10.46
N GLN A 31 -5.38 30.24 9.35
CA GLN A 31 -3.98 30.17 8.91
C GLN A 31 -3.40 31.50 8.39
N SER A 32 -4.23 32.52 8.18
CA SER A 32 -3.78 33.84 7.71
C SER A 32 -3.07 34.68 8.77
N ASN A 33 -3.06 34.26 10.04
CA ASN A 33 -2.53 35.01 11.19
C ASN A 33 -3.12 36.43 11.35
N LEU A 34 -4.29 36.69 10.78
CA LEU A 34 -5.00 37.95 10.96
C LEU A 34 -5.79 37.98 12.29
N PRO A 35 -5.99 39.16 12.91
CA PRO A 35 -6.86 39.29 14.07
C PRO A 35 -8.29 38.81 13.78
N LYS A 36 -8.96 38.20 14.78
CA LYS A 36 -10.32 37.66 14.62
C LYS A 36 -11.32 38.67 14.04
N HIS A 37 -11.25 39.93 14.48
CA HIS A 37 -12.10 41.00 13.98
C HIS A 37 -11.90 41.24 12.47
N THR A 38 -10.65 41.26 12.00
CA THR A 38 -10.29 41.40 10.59
C THR A 38 -10.80 40.22 9.76
N VAL A 39 -10.70 39.00 10.29
CA VAL A 39 -11.24 37.79 9.63
C VAL A 39 -12.76 37.85 9.51
N MET A 40 -13.48 38.30 10.54
CA MET A 40 -14.93 38.49 10.49
C MET A 40 -15.33 39.56 9.46
N GLN A 41 -14.61 40.68 9.41
CA GLN A 41 -14.86 41.71 8.40
C GLN A 41 -14.67 41.19 6.97
N ILE A 42 -13.65 40.35 6.73
CA ILE A 42 -13.47 39.69 5.44
C ILE A 42 -14.67 38.79 5.17
N TRP A 43 -15.06 37.94 6.14
CA TRP A 43 -16.21 37.04 6.01
C TRP A 43 -17.48 37.77 5.56
N ASP A 44 -17.85 38.84 6.26
CA ASP A 44 -19.09 39.58 6.02
C ASP A 44 -19.12 40.27 4.64
N LEU A 45 -17.95 40.62 4.09
CA LEU A 45 -17.83 41.23 2.76
C LEU A 45 -17.97 40.21 1.62
N VAL A 46 -17.59 38.96 1.84
CA VAL A 46 -17.63 37.92 0.79
C VAL A 46 -18.82 36.96 0.90
N ASP A 47 -19.49 36.88 2.05
CA ASP A 47 -20.70 36.07 2.23
C ASP A 47 -21.97 36.87 1.89
N THR A 48 -22.25 36.99 0.60
CA THR A 48 -23.41 37.75 0.10
C THR A 48 -24.76 37.03 0.21
N THR A 49 -24.76 35.72 0.51
CA THR A 49 -25.97 34.87 0.38
C THR A 49 -26.06 33.83 1.50
N GLN A 50 -25.97 34.27 2.77
CA GLN A 50 -26.23 33.46 3.97
C GLN A 50 -25.61 32.04 3.92
N GLY A 51 -24.29 31.96 3.75
CA GLY A 51 -23.53 30.72 3.94
C GLY A 51 -23.17 29.95 2.67
N LEU A 52 -23.39 30.51 1.48
CA LEU A 52 -23.02 29.89 0.19
C LEU A 52 -21.91 30.67 -0.48
N MET A 53 -20.64 30.33 -0.19
CA MET A 53 -19.50 31.04 -0.77
C MET A 53 -19.13 30.50 -2.16
N THR A 54 -19.17 31.40 -3.15
CA THR A 54 -18.81 31.11 -4.54
C THR A 54 -17.30 31.17 -4.78
N ARG A 55 -16.84 30.64 -5.91
CA ARG A 55 -15.44 30.76 -6.36
C ARG A 55 -14.93 32.21 -6.37
N ASN A 56 -15.75 33.13 -6.87
CA ASN A 56 -15.42 34.55 -6.91
C ASN A 56 -15.38 35.16 -5.50
N GLY A 57 -16.28 34.73 -4.61
CA GLY A 57 -16.23 35.07 -3.19
C GLY A 57 -14.91 34.65 -2.54
N LEU A 58 -14.47 33.41 -2.74
CA LEU A 58 -13.18 32.94 -2.21
C LEU A 58 -12.00 33.76 -2.74
N TYR A 59 -11.98 34.06 -4.04
CA TYR A 59 -10.89 34.84 -4.62
C TYR A 59 -10.85 36.26 -4.08
N LYS A 60 -12.00 36.90 -3.90
CA LYS A 60 -12.09 38.19 -3.20
C LYS A 60 -11.56 38.06 -1.78
N ALA A 61 -11.94 37.01 -1.04
CA ALA A 61 -11.49 36.78 0.33
C ALA A 61 -9.97 36.65 0.44
N LEU A 62 -9.35 35.87 -0.46
CA LEU A 62 -7.90 35.70 -0.52
C LEU A 62 -7.17 37.00 -0.83
N ALA A 63 -7.71 37.82 -1.74
CA ALA A 63 -7.14 39.12 -2.07
C ALA A 63 -7.25 40.10 -0.90
N LEU A 64 -8.42 40.17 -0.25
CA LEU A 64 -8.62 41.00 0.95
C LEU A 64 -7.73 40.54 2.12
N THR A 65 -7.54 39.21 2.27
CA THR A 65 -6.62 38.64 3.25
C THR A 65 -5.19 39.13 3.01
N ALA A 66 -4.73 39.09 1.75
CA ALA A 66 -3.39 39.56 1.39
C ALA A 66 -3.23 41.08 1.63
N LEU A 67 -4.24 41.87 1.32
CA LEU A 67 -4.23 43.32 1.56
C LEU A 67 -4.25 43.65 3.05
N ALA A 68 -5.01 42.92 3.86
CA ALA A 68 -5.02 43.05 5.31
C ALA A 68 -3.66 42.69 5.93
N GLN A 69 -3.00 41.65 5.43
CA GLN A 69 -1.64 41.28 5.85
C GLN A 69 -0.59 42.36 5.51
N GLN A 70 -0.85 43.17 4.47
CA GLN A 70 -0.03 44.33 4.11
C GLN A 70 -0.37 45.59 4.94
N GLY A 71 -1.29 45.49 5.91
CA GLY A 71 -1.72 46.60 6.76
C GLY A 71 -2.70 47.58 6.09
N LYS A 72 -3.29 47.22 4.95
CA LYS A 72 -4.31 48.05 4.30
C LYS A 72 -5.68 47.85 4.97
N THR A 73 -6.46 48.92 5.05
CA THR A 73 -7.85 48.88 5.55
C THR A 73 -8.72 48.06 4.61
N ILE A 74 -9.52 47.11 5.10
CA ILE A 74 -10.35 46.26 4.23
C ILE A 74 -11.52 47.06 3.65
N SER A 75 -11.66 47.09 2.32
CA SER A 75 -12.86 47.60 1.64
C SER A 75 -13.00 47.00 0.23
N ASP A 76 -14.23 46.85 -0.25
CA ASP A 76 -14.50 46.34 -1.61
C ASP A 76 -13.88 47.22 -2.71
N LYS A 77 -13.83 48.54 -2.48
CA LYS A 77 -13.28 49.52 -3.43
C LYS A 77 -11.78 49.36 -3.68
N LEU A 78 -11.05 48.68 -2.79
CA LEU A 78 -9.61 48.45 -2.96
C LEU A 78 -9.28 47.42 -4.02
N LEU A 79 -10.21 46.51 -4.32
CA LEU A 79 -10.01 45.53 -5.37
C LEU A 79 -10.16 46.15 -6.77
N GLU A 80 -10.88 47.28 -6.89
CA GLU A 80 -11.03 48.03 -8.13
C GLU A 80 -9.68 48.62 -8.61
N THR A 81 -8.76 48.93 -7.68
CA THR A 81 -7.41 49.42 -7.99
C THR A 81 -6.53 48.38 -8.69
N TYR A 82 -6.91 47.10 -8.63
CA TYR A 82 -6.20 45.99 -9.27
C TYR A 82 -6.84 45.55 -10.59
N SER A 83 -7.77 46.34 -11.15
CA SER A 83 -8.37 46.05 -12.45
C SER A 83 -7.30 46.06 -13.54
N GLY A 84 -6.98 44.87 -14.07
CA GLY A 84 -5.90 44.66 -15.05
C GLY A 84 -4.54 44.24 -14.46
N GLN A 85 -4.35 44.30 -13.14
CA GLN A 85 -3.15 43.82 -12.45
C GLN A 85 -3.36 42.43 -11.83
N GLU A 86 -2.29 41.74 -11.45
CA GLU A 86 -2.40 40.46 -10.72
C GLU A 86 -2.81 40.71 -9.26
N LEU A 87 -3.73 39.89 -8.75
CA LEU A 87 -4.20 40.01 -7.37
C LEU A 87 -3.10 39.62 -6.37
N PRO A 88 -3.03 40.29 -5.20
CA PRO A 88 -1.98 40.04 -4.20
C PRO A 88 -2.09 38.63 -3.59
N LYS A 89 -0.96 37.96 -3.37
CA LYS A 89 -0.95 36.61 -2.77
C LYS A 89 -0.93 36.68 -1.23
N PRO A 90 -1.86 36.01 -0.52
CA PRO A 90 -1.82 35.95 0.95
C PRO A 90 -0.77 34.95 1.44
N SER A 91 -0.25 35.19 2.63
CA SER A 91 0.61 34.27 3.37
C SER A 91 -0.25 33.36 4.25
N LEU A 92 -0.41 32.09 3.85
CA LEU A 92 -1.28 31.11 4.53
C LEU A 92 -0.51 29.94 5.16
N GLY A 93 0.82 29.99 5.17
CA GLY A 93 1.64 28.90 5.71
C GLY A 93 1.49 27.59 4.94
N ASP A 94 1.66 26.47 5.66
CA ASP A 94 1.48 25.11 5.11
C ASP A 94 -0.01 24.70 5.13
N LEU A 95 -0.50 24.30 3.96
CA LEU A 95 -1.89 23.90 3.74
C LEU A 95 -2.10 22.39 3.95
N SER A 96 -1.10 21.63 4.41
CA SER A 96 -1.17 20.16 4.53
C SER A 96 -2.34 19.70 5.42
N ASP A 97 -2.53 20.31 6.60
CA ASP A 97 -3.65 19.97 7.50
C ASP A 97 -5.02 20.31 6.89
N LEU A 98 -5.10 21.41 6.15
CA LEU A 98 -6.31 21.82 5.45
C LEU A 98 -6.64 20.86 4.30
N LYS A 99 -5.62 20.40 3.56
CA LYS A 99 -5.74 19.37 2.52
C LYS A 99 -6.25 18.06 3.12
N THR A 100 -5.69 17.61 4.24
CA THR A 100 -6.16 16.40 4.95
C THR A 100 -7.61 16.55 5.42
N SER A 101 -7.98 17.72 5.97
CA SER A 101 -9.35 18.01 6.41
C SER A 101 -10.33 18.03 5.24
N SER A 102 -9.95 18.62 4.11
CA SER A 102 -10.73 18.61 2.87
C SER A 102 -10.98 17.21 2.35
N VAL A 103 -9.94 16.38 2.28
CA VAL A 103 -10.05 14.99 1.85
C VAL A 103 -10.96 14.19 2.80
N ARG A 104 -10.86 14.41 4.11
CA ARG A 104 -11.75 13.79 5.10
C ARG A 104 -13.21 14.18 4.89
N LEU A 105 -13.49 15.48 4.68
CA LEU A 105 -14.84 15.98 4.40
C LEU A 105 -15.39 15.46 3.06
N ARG A 106 -14.57 15.37 2.00
CA ARG A 106 -14.92 14.71 0.74
C ARG A 106 -15.37 13.27 0.97
N ARG A 107 -14.58 12.49 1.70
CA ARG A 107 -14.88 11.08 2.01
C ARG A 107 -16.20 10.93 2.80
N GLN A 108 -16.53 11.88 3.66
CA GLN A 108 -17.79 11.88 4.41
C GLN A 108 -19.01 12.23 3.55
N ARG A 109 -18.88 13.22 2.65
CA ARG A 109 -19.99 13.66 1.79
C ARG A 109 -20.19 12.80 0.54
N MET A 110 -19.11 12.24 0.01
CA MET A 110 -19.07 11.37 -1.17
C MET A 110 -18.41 10.04 -0.80
N PRO A 111 -19.09 9.17 -0.03
CA PRO A 111 -18.53 7.90 0.43
C PRO A 111 -18.23 6.91 -0.72
N ASN A 112 -18.75 7.18 -1.92
CA ASN A 112 -18.44 6.46 -3.15
C ASN A 112 -17.05 6.80 -3.72
N VAL A 113 -16.39 7.85 -3.22
CA VAL A 113 -15.03 8.23 -3.61
C VAL A 113 -14.09 8.13 -2.40
N LEU A 114 -13.29 7.08 -2.36
CA LEU A 114 -12.37 6.82 -1.25
C LEU A 114 -11.16 7.78 -1.25
N SER A 115 -10.65 8.16 -2.44
CA SER A 115 -9.49 9.05 -2.62
C SER A 115 -8.29 8.71 -1.73
N PHE A 116 -7.93 7.43 -1.61
CA PHE A 116 -6.69 7.01 -0.97
C PHE A 116 -5.63 6.73 -2.04
N ASP A 117 -4.42 7.24 -1.82
CA ASP A 117 -3.25 6.74 -2.53
C ASP A 117 -2.57 5.56 -1.80
N TYR A 118 -1.62 4.92 -2.46
CA TYR A 118 -0.92 3.75 -1.90
C TYR A 118 -0.12 4.10 -0.63
N ARG A 119 0.43 5.30 -0.54
CA ARG A 119 1.23 5.74 0.60
C ARG A 119 0.34 5.93 1.82
N GLU A 120 -0.78 6.63 1.67
CA GLU A 120 -1.77 6.82 2.74
C GLU A 120 -2.26 5.46 3.27
N LEU A 121 -2.53 4.50 2.37
CA LEU A 121 -2.92 3.15 2.80
C LEU A 121 -1.81 2.46 3.60
N CYS A 122 -0.54 2.62 3.21
CA CYS A 122 0.59 2.05 3.94
C CYS A 122 0.80 2.66 5.33
N GLU A 123 0.42 3.92 5.51
CA GLU A 123 0.52 4.65 6.78
C GLU A 123 -0.54 4.21 7.80
N ILE A 124 -1.64 3.57 7.37
CA ILE A 124 -2.71 3.07 8.28
C ILE A 124 -2.17 2.03 9.26
N ASP A 125 -1.47 1.01 8.76
CA ASP A 125 -0.78 0.02 9.57
C ASP A 125 0.31 -0.70 8.74
N THR A 126 1.32 -1.20 9.44
CA THR A 126 2.32 -2.10 8.89
C THR A 126 2.41 -3.32 9.79
N VAL A 127 2.00 -4.48 9.25
CA VAL A 127 1.99 -5.75 9.97
C VAL A 127 3.18 -6.59 9.57
N LYS A 128 4.05 -6.92 10.53
CA LYS A 128 5.14 -7.89 10.35
C LYS A 128 4.64 -9.28 10.71
N VAL A 129 5.12 -10.29 9.97
CA VAL A 129 4.80 -11.70 10.23
C VAL A 129 6.09 -12.49 10.12
N GLU A 130 6.56 -13.01 11.24
CA GLU A 130 7.78 -13.81 11.33
C GLU A 130 7.48 -15.24 11.80
N LEU A 131 8.37 -16.17 11.46
CA LEU A 131 8.26 -17.56 11.92
C LEU A 131 8.84 -17.66 13.33
N VAL A 132 8.10 -18.31 14.23
CA VAL A 132 8.63 -18.61 15.56
C VAL A 132 9.66 -19.74 15.43
N PRO A 133 10.91 -19.55 15.90
CA PRO A 133 11.98 -20.54 15.74
C PRO A 133 11.72 -21.88 16.46
N GLU A 134 10.90 -21.86 17.51
CA GLU A 134 10.65 -23.03 18.37
C GLU A 134 9.30 -23.70 18.11
N LYS A 135 9.33 -25.02 17.94
CA LYS A 135 8.14 -25.87 18.00
C LYS A 135 7.78 -26.15 19.47
N LYS A 136 7.07 -25.25 20.15
CA LYS A 136 6.52 -25.52 21.49
C LYS A 136 5.33 -26.50 21.40
N GLY A 137 5.31 -27.51 22.28
CA GLY A 137 4.21 -28.48 22.41
C GLY A 137 4.67 -29.94 22.51
N ILE A 138 4.15 -30.67 23.51
CA ILE A 138 4.50 -32.06 23.83
C ILE A 138 3.80 -33.05 22.87
N ILE A 139 2.70 -32.67 22.22
CA ILE A 139 1.94 -33.52 21.27
C ILE A 139 1.41 -32.61 20.14
N LEU A 140 1.82 -32.90 18.89
CA LEU A 140 1.53 -32.15 17.64
C LEU A 140 2.09 -30.71 17.55
N LYS A 141 3.30 -30.62 17.00
CA LYS A 141 4.00 -29.36 16.72
C LYS A 141 3.36 -28.64 15.52
N HIS A 142 2.55 -27.63 15.77
CA HIS A 142 2.08 -26.71 14.72
C HIS A 142 3.10 -25.59 14.48
N VAL A 143 3.09 -25.02 13.27
CA VAL A 143 3.88 -23.81 12.95
C VAL A 143 3.10 -22.60 13.45
N GLU A 144 3.78 -21.78 14.25
CA GLU A 144 3.28 -20.51 14.73
C GLU A 144 4.00 -19.34 14.06
N TYR A 145 3.28 -18.23 13.96
CA TYR A 145 3.73 -16.99 13.39
C TYR A 145 3.62 -15.90 14.45
N GLU A 146 4.71 -15.15 14.64
CA GLU A 146 4.70 -13.93 15.41
C GLU A 146 4.19 -12.80 14.52
N ILE A 147 3.10 -12.15 14.94
CA ILE A 147 2.47 -11.05 14.21
C ILE A 147 2.65 -9.79 15.03
N THR A 148 3.24 -8.76 14.43
CA THR A 148 3.40 -7.44 15.06
C THR A 148 2.68 -6.37 14.24
N SER A 149 1.68 -5.72 14.85
CA SER A 149 0.99 -4.55 14.27
C SER A 149 1.56 -3.27 14.86
N GLN A 150 2.02 -2.37 14.00
CA GLN A 150 2.57 -1.08 14.44
C GLN A 150 1.48 -0.18 14.99
N ARG A 151 0.33 -0.09 14.32
CA ARG A 151 -0.83 0.71 14.74
C ARG A 151 -1.35 0.29 16.11
N ASN A 152 -1.53 -1.01 16.31
CA ASN A 152 -2.08 -1.55 17.56
C ASN A 152 -1.03 -1.68 18.68
N LYS A 153 0.26 -1.45 18.37
CA LYS A 153 1.39 -1.61 19.31
C LYS A 153 1.36 -2.96 20.02
N ALA A 154 1.04 -4.01 19.28
CA ALA A 154 0.82 -5.35 19.82
C ALA A 154 1.58 -6.39 19.01
N THR A 155 2.10 -7.38 19.72
CA THR A 155 2.74 -8.57 19.17
C THR A 155 2.03 -9.80 19.72
N VAL A 156 1.59 -10.69 18.83
CA VAL A 156 0.79 -11.87 19.18
C VAL A 156 1.25 -13.09 18.39
N LEU A 157 1.02 -14.29 18.95
CA LEU A 157 1.28 -15.55 18.27
C LEU A 157 0.00 -16.07 17.63
N ARG A 158 0.09 -16.51 16.37
CA ARG A 158 -1.02 -17.15 15.64
C ARG A 158 -0.52 -18.35 14.86
N ARG A 159 -1.34 -19.39 14.80
CA ARG A 159 -1.15 -20.51 13.88
C ARG A 159 -2.01 -20.33 12.64
N TYR A 160 -1.69 -21.06 11.56
CA TYR A 160 -2.42 -20.96 10.29
C TYR A 160 -3.94 -21.21 10.43
N ASN A 161 -4.38 -22.10 11.32
CA ASN A 161 -5.82 -22.31 11.53
C ASN A 161 -6.54 -21.10 12.16
N ASP A 162 -5.83 -20.23 12.89
CA ASP A 162 -6.41 -19.00 13.42
C ASP A 162 -6.72 -18.03 12.27
N PHE A 163 -5.84 -17.97 11.26
CA PHE A 163 -6.08 -17.19 10.04
C PHE A 163 -7.29 -17.72 9.25
N ILE A 164 -7.49 -19.04 9.20
CA ILE A 164 -8.69 -19.62 8.57
C ILE A 164 -9.96 -19.10 9.25
N ALA A 165 -9.98 -19.13 10.59
CA ALA A 165 -11.12 -18.61 11.35
C ALA A 165 -11.34 -17.12 11.13
N LEU A 166 -10.26 -16.32 11.15
CA LEU A 166 -10.34 -14.90 10.81
C LEU A 166 -10.92 -14.70 9.40
N ASN A 167 -10.44 -15.44 8.40
CA ASN A 167 -10.87 -15.28 7.02
C ASN A 167 -12.35 -15.59 6.83
N GLU A 168 -12.83 -16.69 7.40
CA GLU A 168 -14.26 -17.05 7.35
C GLU A 168 -15.13 -15.95 7.98
N LEU A 169 -14.73 -15.42 9.13
CA LEU A 169 -15.46 -14.35 9.82
C LEU A 169 -15.39 -13.03 9.05
N LEU A 170 -14.24 -12.68 8.45
CA LEU A 170 -14.10 -11.50 7.60
C LEU A 170 -14.96 -11.59 6.34
N SER A 171 -15.02 -12.76 5.70
CA SER A 171 -15.86 -12.97 4.52
C SER A 171 -17.36 -12.85 4.85
N ALA A 172 -17.77 -13.32 6.03
CA ALA A 172 -19.15 -13.13 6.50
C ALA A 172 -19.45 -11.66 6.88
N ARG A 173 -18.48 -10.99 7.53
CA ARG A 173 -18.61 -9.59 7.97
C ARG A 173 -18.59 -8.59 6.81
N PHE A 174 -17.81 -8.84 5.76
CA PHE A 174 -17.61 -7.92 4.63
C PHE A 174 -17.91 -8.57 3.27
N PRO A 175 -19.17 -9.00 3.01
CA PRO A 175 -19.52 -9.76 1.81
C PRO A 175 -19.42 -8.94 0.51
N TYR A 176 -19.40 -7.60 0.61
CA TYR A 176 -19.31 -6.70 -0.55
C TYR A 176 -17.89 -6.19 -0.80
N ARG A 177 -16.88 -6.74 -0.09
CA ARG A 177 -15.47 -6.38 -0.23
C ARG A 177 -14.66 -7.56 -0.73
N ALA A 178 -13.57 -7.25 -1.45
CA ALA A 178 -12.60 -8.25 -1.86
C ALA A 178 -11.71 -8.66 -0.66
N VAL A 179 -12.09 -9.69 0.08
CA VAL A 179 -11.24 -10.30 1.10
C VAL A 179 -10.13 -11.12 0.41
N PRO A 180 -8.84 -10.88 0.69
CA PRO A 180 -7.74 -11.60 0.07
C PRO A 180 -7.82 -13.11 0.35
N ARG A 181 -7.33 -13.93 -0.59
CA ARG A 181 -7.30 -15.39 -0.38
C ARG A 181 -6.13 -15.78 0.51
N LEU A 182 -6.35 -16.74 1.40
CA LEU A 182 -5.28 -17.37 2.16
C LEU A 182 -4.44 -18.31 1.28
N PRO A 183 -3.14 -18.50 1.57
CA PRO A 183 -2.34 -19.56 0.96
C PRO A 183 -2.94 -20.94 1.29
N PRO A 184 -2.72 -21.99 0.48
CA PRO A 184 -3.39 -23.28 0.66
C PRO A 184 -2.97 -24.00 1.96
N LYS A 185 -3.86 -24.87 2.45
CA LYS A 185 -3.57 -25.81 3.54
C LYS A 185 -2.82 -27.02 2.97
N LYS A 186 -1.70 -27.39 3.58
CA LYS A 186 -0.85 -28.53 3.18
C LYS A 186 -0.33 -29.24 4.42
N ILE A 187 -0.42 -30.56 4.44
CA ILE A 187 0.12 -31.45 5.47
C ILE A 187 1.54 -31.85 5.03
N GLY A 188 2.50 -31.94 5.95
CA GLY A 188 3.90 -32.27 5.59
C GLY A 188 4.58 -31.18 4.77
N ALA A 189 4.44 -29.93 5.20
CA ALA A 189 4.99 -28.77 4.51
C ALA A 189 6.54 -28.75 4.53
N SER A 190 7.17 -28.52 3.37
CA SER A 190 8.60 -28.23 3.27
C SER A 190 8.93 -26.85 3.86
N ARG A 191 10.22 -26.58 4.12
CA ARG A 191 10.67 -25.29 4.65
C ARG A 191 10.33 -24.15 3.69
N GLU A 192 10.51 -24.38 2.40
CA GLU A 192 10.23 -23.42 1.31
C GLU A 192 8.75 -23.06 1.29
N PHE A 193 7.88 -24.06 1.46
CA PHE A 193 6.44 -23.84 1.54
C PHE A 193 6.04 -23.04 2.78
N ILE A 194 6.69 -23.27 3.93
CA ILE A 194 6.42 -22.53 5.17
C ILE A 194 6.85 -21.06 5.02
N GLU A 195 8.00 -20.80 4.41
CA GLU A 195 8.46 -19.43 4.10
C GLU A 195 7.54 -18.73 3.10
N GLN A 196 7.11 -19.43 2.04
CA GLN A 196 6.16 -18.86 1.08
C GLN A 196 4.83 -18.52 1.74
N ARG A 197 4.33 -19.42 2.61
CA ARG A 197 3.14 -19.17 3.42
C ARG A 197 3.33 -17.95 4.31
N LYS A 198 4.46 -17.79 4.99
CA LYS A 198 4.77 -16.59 5.81
C LYS A 198 4.65 -15.31 4.98
N LYS A 199 5.29 -15.26 3.80
CA LYS A 199 5.20 -14.13 2.87
C LYS A 199 3.75 -13.82 2.45
N SER A 200 2.96 -14.85 2.16
CA SER A 200 1.53 -14.71 1.81
C SER A 200 0.67 -14.22 2.98
N LEU A 201 0.87 -14.75 4.19
CA LEU A 201 0.15 -14.32 5.40
C LEU A 201 0.49 -12.86 5.76
N ARG A 202 1.75 -12.45 5.60
CA ARG A 202 2.16 -11.04 5.73
C ARG A 202 1.39 -10.14 4.76
N ARG A 203 1.32 -10.54 3.49
CA ARG A 203 0.57 -9.79 2.46
C ARG A 203 -0.92 -9.72 2.79
N TYR A 204 -1.51 -10.85 3.17
CA TYR A 204 -2.91 -10.97 3.59
C TYR A 204 -3.25 -9.96 4.70
N LEU A 205 -2.49 -9.96 5.80
CA LEU A 205 -2.75 -9.05 6.92
C LEU A 205 -2.51 -7.59 6.56
N ASN A 206 -1.47 -7.26 5.80
CA ASN A 206 -1.25 -5.88 5.40
C ASN A 206 -2.38 -5.36 4.50
N ILE A 207 -2.93 -6.17 3.59
CA ILE A 207 -4.08 -5.73 2.77
C ILE A 207 -5.29 -5.43 3.66
N ILE A 208 -5.61 -6.32 4.61
CA ILE A 208 -6.79 -6.18 5.48
C ILE A 208 -6.60 -5.04 6.50
N ALA A 209 -5.45 -4.97 7.16
CA ALA A 209 -5.14 -3.95 8.15
C ALA A 209 -4.99 -2.53 7.56
N ARG A 210 -4.81 -2.43 6.24
CA ARG A 210 -4.78 -1.14 5.51
C ARG A 210 -6.11 -0.83 4.82
N HIS A 211 -7.08 -1.74 4.83
CA HIS A 211 -8.34 -1.53 4.12
C HIS A 211 -9.20 -0.49 4.86
N PRO A 212 -9.64 0.61 4.22
CA PRO A 212 -10.33 1.74 4.87
C PRO A 212 -11.61 1.38 5.66
N GLN A 213 -12.20 0.22 5.40
CA GLN A 213 -13.41 -0.25 6.11
C GLN A 213 -13.14 -1.40 7.10
N MET A 214 -11.96 -2.02 7.06
CA MET A 214 -11.64 -3.18 7.92
C MET A 214 -10.60 -2.86 8.99
N TYR A 215 -9.77 -1.82 8.79
CA TYR A 215 -8.60 -1.54 9.64
C TYR A 215 -8.93 -1.34 11.13
N ASP A 216 -10.12 -0.82 11.44
CA ASP A 216 -10.58 -0.56 12.82
C ASP A 216 -11.69 -1.52 13.28
N ASP A 217 -11.99 -2.56 12.50
CA ASP A 217 -13.03 -3.52 12.87
C ASP A 217 -12.62 -4.34 14.11
N LYS A 218 -13.58 -4.56 15.01
CA LYS A 218 -13.36 -5.25 16.29
C LYS A 218 -12.84 -6.67 16.11
N LEU A 219 -13.25 -7.37 15.05
CA LEU A 219 -12.78 -8.70 14.69
C LEU A 219 -11.28 -8.70 14.40
N LEU A 220 -10.83 -7.77 13.55
CA LEU A 220 -9.42 -7.64 13.19
C LEU A 220 -8.59 -7.19 14.39
N LYS A 221 -9.07 -6.20 15.15
CA LYS A 221 -8.41 -5.72 16.35
C LYS A 221 -8.21 -6.85 17.37
N PHE A 222 -9.24 -7.67 17.61
CA PHE A 222 -9.12 -8.85 18.46
C PHE A 222 -8.04 -9.80 17.94
N PHE A 223 -8.06 -10.13 16.65
CA PHE A 223 -7.06 -11.01 16.05
C PHE A 223 -5.63 -10.46 16.15
N LEU A 224 -5.42 -9.14 16.13
CA LEU A 224 -4.09 -8.53 16.21
C LEU A 224 -3.61 -8.28 17.65
N THR A 225 -4.48 -8.30 18.65
CA THR A 225 -4.13 -7.87 20.02
C THR A 225 -4.35 -8.93 21.10
N PHE A 226 -5.19 -9.94 20.86
CA PHE A 226 -5.48 -10.95 21.87
C PHE A 226 -4.28 -11.88 22.13
N THR A 227 -3.83 -11.98 23.38
CA THR A 227 -2.64 -12.76 23.78
C THR A 227 -2.96 -14.12 24.40
N GLY A 228 -4.25 -14.48 24.54
CA GLY A 228 -4.65 -15.75 25.12
C GLY A 228 -4.55 -16.94 24.17
N ASN A 229 -4.64 -18.14 24.75
CA ASN A 229 -4.65 -19.40 24.00
C ASN A 229 -6.01 -19.64 23.30
N ASP A 230 -5.99 -20.59 22.36
CA ASP A 230 -7.16 -21.07 21.60
C ASP A 230 -7.91 -19.96 20.85
N VAL A 231 -7.14 -19.13 20.13
CA VAL A 231 -7.63 -17.99 19.36
C VAL A 231 -8.72 -18.42 18.37
N GLN A 232 -8.51 -19.54 17.67
CA GLN A 232 -9.46 -20.08 16.70
C GLN A 232 -10.86 -20.30 17.29
N HIS A 233 -10.97 -20.90 18.48
CA HIS A 233 -12.26 -21.10 19.12
C HIS A 233 -12.84 -19.77 19.61
N LYS A 234 -12.05 -19.00 20.36
CA LYS A 234 -12.50 -17.75 20.99
C LYS A 234 -12.98 -16.71 19.99
N ILE A 235 -12.27 -16.53 18.87
CA ILE A 235 -12.69 -15.58 17.84
C ILE A 235 -14.02 -15.99 17.19
N ARG A 236 -14.24 -17.30 16.99
CA ARG A 236 -15.51 -17.80 16.46
C ARG A 236 -16.63 -17.61 17.48
N GLU A 237 -16.39 -17.91 18.75
CA GLU A 237 -17.38 -17.73 19.80
C GLU A 237 -17.83 -16.26 19.91
N LEU A 238 -16.88 -15.32 19.96
CA LEU A 238 -17.18 -13.90 20.14
C LEU A 238 -17.84 -13.26 18.91
N PHE A 239 -17.50 -13.71 17.70
CA PHE A 239 -17.90 -13.04 16.45
C PHE A 239 -18.81 -13.88 15.54
N ARG A 240 -19.29 -15.06 15.96
CA ARG A 240 -20.11 -15.97 15.12
C ARG A 240 -21.31 -15.26 14.47
N ASN A 241 -21.99 -14.41 15.25
CA ASN A 241 -23.24 -13.76 14.88
C ASN A 241 -23.06 -12.25 14.65
N ILE A 242 -21.84 -11.80 14.36
CA ILE A 242 -21.63 -10.41 14.00
C ILE A 242 -22.43 -10.10 12.72
N PRO A 243 -23.30 -9.07 12.70
CA PRO A 243 -23.98 -8.68 11.47
C PRO A 243 -22.97 -8.24 10.41
N ASP A 244 -23.34 -8.32 9.14
CA ASP A 244 -22.49 -7.84 8.05
C ASP A 244 -22.35 -6.31 8.03
N GLU A 245 -21.42 -5.79 7.23
CA GLU A 245 -21.07 -4.37 7.16
C GLU A 245 -22.27 -3.50 6.81
N PHE A 246 -23.20 -3.99 5.98
CA PHE A 246 -24.36 -3.24 5.54
C PHE A 246 -25.36 -3.06 6.68
N MET A 247 -25.63 -4.13 7.44
CA MET A 247 -26.54 -4.10 8.60
C MET A 247 -26.07 -3.15 9.72
N THR A 248 -24.77 -2.89 9.81
CA THR A 248 -24.19 -1.99 10.82
C THR A 248 -23.87 -0.59 10.30
N SER A 249 -24.08 -0.32 9.02
CA SER A 249 -23.65 0.94 8.39
C SER A 249 -24.69 2.03 8.53
N ASP A 250 -24.28 3.22 8.98
CA ASP A 250 -25.12 4.42 9.01
C ASP A 250 -25.56 4.87 7.61
N LEU A 251 -24.80 4.46 6.57
CA LEU A 251 -25.08 4.77 5.17
C LEU A 251 -26.17 3.87 4.56
N SER A 252 -26.50 2.74 5.20
CA SER A 252 -27.47 1.77 4.68
C SER A 252 -28.84 2.41 4.40
N SER A 253 -29.28 3.32 5.28
CA SER A 253 -30.53 4.07 5.15
C SER A 253 -30.59 4.99 3.92
N LYS A 254 -29.43 5.47 3.44
CA LYS A 254 -29.28 6.39 2.29
C LYS A 254 -28.74 5.69 1.06
N ALA A 255 -28.65 4.36 1.06
CA ALA A 255 -27.98 3.61 0.00
C ALA A 255 -28.53 3.93 -1.40
N LYS A 256 -29.85 4.15 -1.54
CA LYS A 256 -30.48 4.49 -2.82
C LYS A 256 -30.01 5.84 -3.37
N ASP A 257 -29.81 6.83 -2.50
CA ASP A 257 -29.38 8.18 -2.90
C ASP A 257 -27.89 8.21 -3.27
N LEU A 258 -27.11 7.26 -2.74
CA LEU A 258 -25.67 7.16 -2.95
C LEU A 258 -25.28 6.42 -4.24
N VAL A 259 -26.22 5.78 -4.93
CA VAL A 259 -25.96 5.01 -6.16
C VAL A 259 -26.09 5.92 -7.38
N PRO A 260 -24.99 6.23 -8.10
CA PRO A 260 -25.05 7.05 -9.31
C PRO A 260 -25.84 6.38 -10.44
N MET A 261 -26.43 7.17 -11.33
CA MET A 261 -27.23 6.67 -12.45
C MET A 261 -26.41 5.82 -13.45
N ASP A 262 -25.11 6.06 -13.55
CA ASP A 262 -24.20 5.35 -14.45
C ASP A 262 -23.56 4.10 -13.83
N THR A 263 -23.98 3.70 -12.61
CA THR A 263 -23.36 2.59 -11.84
C THR A 263 -23.22 1.29 -12.64
N GLN A 264 -24.22 0.92 -13.44
CA GLN A 264 -24.17 -0.31 -14.24
C GLN A 264 -23.07 -0.26 -15.30
N MET A 265 -22.95 0.87 -15.99
CA MET A 265 -21.89 1.10 -16.99
C MET A 265 -20.51 1.14 -16.33
N GLN A 266 -20.36 1.85 -15.21
CA GLN A 266 -19.10 1.91 -14.47
C GLN A 266 -18.67 0.53 -13.94
N LEU A 267 -19.62 -0.29 -13.48
CA LEU A 267 -19.35 -1.65 -13.04
C LEU A 267 -18.89 -2.54 -14.20
N ALA A 268 -19.49 -2.42 -15.38
CA ALA A 268 -19.06 -3.14 -16.58
C ALA A 268 -17.64 -2.76 -16.99
N ASN A 269 -17.34 -1.46 -17.04
CA ASN A 269 -16.00 -0.93 -17.33
C ASN A 269 -14.97 -1.40 -16.30
N SER A 270 -15.33 -1.37 -15.01
CA SER A 270 -14.47 -1.82 -13.91
C SER A 270 -14.14 -3.32 -14.03
N LYS A 271 -15.11 -4.17 -14.40
CA LYS A 271 -14.88 -5.60 -14.61
C LYS A 271 -13.88 -5.88 -15.72
N GLU A 272 -14.01 -5.23 -16.88
CA GLU A 272 -13.06 -5.38 -17.98
C GLU A 272 -11.66 -4.89 -17.60
N HIS A 273 -11.58 -3.77 -16.87
CA HIS A 273 -10.31 -3.25 -16.39
C HIS A 273 -9.64 -4.20 -15.38
N ILE A 274 -10.38 -4.71 -14.40
CA ILE A 274 -9.88 -5.70 -13.43
C ILE A 274 -9.39 -6.95 -14.15
N LYS A 275 -10.12 -7.43 -15.17
CA LYS A 275 -9.72 -8.58 -15.99
C LYS A 275 -8.39 -8.33 -16.71
N LEU A 276 -8.25 -7.19 -17.38
CA LEU A 276 -7.00 -6.80 -18.05
C LEU A 276 -5.81 -6.78 -17.07
N VAL A 277 -5.99 -6.14 -15.91
CA VAL A 277 -4.95 -6.06 -14.86
C VAL A 277 -4.60 -7.45 -14.36
N TYR A 278 -5.59 -8.28 -14.04
CA TYR A 278 -5.39 -9.65 -13.58
C TYR A 278 -4.61 -10.49 -14.59
N GLU A 279 -5.00 -10.49 -15.85
CA GLU A 279 -4.34 -11.24 -16.91
C GLU A 279 -2.89 -10.77 -17.12
N SER A 280 -2.67 -9.45 -17.10
CA SER A 280 -1.34 -8.86 -17.29
C SER A 280 -0.41 -9.19 -16.12
N VAL A 281 -0.86 -8.97 -14.88
CA VAL A 281 -0.08 -9.28 -13.67
C VAL A 281 0.18 -10.78 -13.54
N SER A 282 -0.77 -11.63 -13.91
CA SER A 282 -0.57 -13.09 -13.92
C SER A 282 0.51 -13.49 -14.92
N LYS A 283 0.49 -12.94 -16.14
CA LYS A 283 1.56 -13.19 -17.13
C LYS A 283 2.92 -12.68 -16.66
N LEU A 284 2.98 -11.50 -16.05
CA LEU A 284 4.22 -10.96 -15.47
C LEU A 284 4.78 -11.88 -14.38
N LYS A 285 3.92 -12.37 -13.47
CA LYS A 285 4.27 -13.36 -12.46
C LYS A 285 4.85 -14.63 -13.09
N ASP A 286 4.18 -15.18 -14.10
CA ASP A 286 4.62 -16.42 -14.76
C ASP A 286 5.94 -16.24 -15.53
N ILE A 287 6.22 -15.04 -16.05
CA ILE A 287 7.51 -14.70 -16.65
C ILE A 287 8.61 -14.66 -15.58
N ALA A 288 8.36 -13.97 -14.47
CA ALA A 288 9.30 -13.87 -13.35
C ALA A 288 9.63 -15.25 -12.75
N GLU A 289 8.62 -16.10 -12.51
CA GLU A 289 8.84 -17.45 -12.00
C GLU A 289 9.68 -18.31 -12.95
N ARG A 290 9.49 -18.15 -14.28
CA ARG A 290 10.34 -18.81 -15.27
C ARG A 290 11.76 -18.23 -15.32
N MET A 291 11.95 -16.94 -15.04
CA MET A 291 13.29 -16.32 -14.95
C MET A 291 14.08 -16.91 -13.78
N VAL A 292 13.47 -16.98 -12.59
CA VAL A 292 14.06 -17.60 -11.41
C VAL A 292 14.43 -19.06 -11.67
N CYS A 293 13.51 -19.84 -12.26
CA CYS A 293 13.77 -21.25 -12.61
C CYS A 293 14.94 -21.40 -13.60
N ARG A 294 14.97 -20.59 -14.67
CA ARG A 294 16.08 -20.60 -15.62
C ARG A 294 17.41 -20.22 -14.96
N SER A 295 17.42 -19.24 -14.07
CA SER A 295 18.64 -18.82 -13.38
C SER A 295 19.19 -19.93 -12.48
N ALA A 296 18.31 -20.64 -11.76
CA ALA A 296 18.70 -21.79 -10.95
C ALA A 296 19.24 -22.96 -11.80
N THR A 297 18.60 -23.28 -12.92
CA THR A 297 19.09 -24.31 -13.85
C THR A 297 20.44 -23.91 -14.46
N PHE A 298 20.58 -22.67 -14.91
CA PHE A 298 21.83 -22.15 -15.44
C PHE A 298 22.97 -22.26 -14.41
N ALA A 299 22.72 -21.90 -13.16
CA ALA A 299 23.71 -22.06 -12.09
C ALA A 299 24.13 -23.53 -11.90
N SER A 300 23.16 -24.45 -11.91
CA SER A 300 23.44 -25.89 -11.85
C SER A 300 24.34 -26.35 -13.02
N ASP A 301 24.04 -25.91 -14.24
CA ASP A 301 24.83 -26.27 -15.43
C ASP A 301 26.26 -25.72 -15.35
N MET A 302 26.43 -24.48 -14.87
CA MET A 302 27.75 -23.88 -14.66
C MET A 302 28.56 -24.64 -13.60
N LEU A 303 27.94 -25.09 -12.49
CA LEU A 303 28.61 -25.94 -11.50
C LEU A 303 29.03 -27.29 -12.09
N GLN A 304 28.18 -27.90 -12.93
CA GLN A 304 28.50 -29.16 -13.59
C GLN A 304 29.67 -28.99 -14.56
N MET A 305 29.67 -27.92 -15.37
CA MET A 305 30.76 -27.63 -16.29
C MET A 305 32.08 -27.35 -15.56
N GLY A 306 32.03 -26.53 -14.49
CA GLY A 306 33.17 -26.29 -13.62
C GLY A 306 33.72 -27.57 -12.99
N ARG A 307 32.85 -28.51 -12.61
CA ARG A 307 33.24 -29.84 -12.10
C ARG A 307 33.98 -30.66 -13.17
N GLN A 308 33.52 -30.67 -14.42
CA GLN A 308 34.22 -31.41 -15.49
C GLN A 308 35.62 -30.85 -15.74
N PHE A 309 35.78 -29.52 -15.76
CA PHE A 309 37.10 -28.90 -15.83
C PHE A 309 37.97 -29.25 -14.61
N GLY A 310 37.39 -29.32 -13.42
CA GLY A 310 38.09 -29.78 -12.22
C GLY A 310 38.59 -31.22 -12.33
N ILE A 311 37.80 -32.12 -12.93
CA ILE A 311 38.21 -33.51 -13.20
C ILE A 311 39.38 -33.54 -14.19
N LEU A 312 39.26 -32.83 -15.33
CA LEU A 312 40.33 -32.78 -16.35
C LEU A 312 41.62 -32.17 -15.81
N SER A 313 41.51 -31.15 -14.97
CA SER A 313 42.65 -30.47 -14.34
C SER A 313 43.44 -31.40 -13.42
N ASN A 314 42.74 -32.29 -12.71
CA ASN A 314 43.32 -33.22 -11.74
C ASN A 314 43.59 -34.61 -12.35
N ASP A 315 43.52 -34.76 -13.67
CA ASP A 315 43.80 -36.04 -14.32
C ASP A 315 45.25 -36.47 -14.08
N THR A 316 45.43 -37.59 -13.38
CA THR A 316 46.75 -38.19 -13.09
C THR A 316 47.06 -39.36 -14.01
N THR A 317 46.30 -39.57 -15.08
CA THR A 317 46.51 -40.67 -16.03
C THR A 317 47.89 -40.55 -16.67
N SER A 318 48.66 -41.64 -16.62
CA SER A 318 50.00 -41.69 -17.23
C SER A 318 49.92 -41.45 -18.74
N LEU A 319 50.54 -40.36 -19.19
CA LEU A 319 50.57 -39.99 -20.61
C LEU A 319 51.57 -40.86 -21.36
N SER A 320 51.13 -41.49 -22.45
CA SER A 320 52.01 -42.26 -23.33
C SER A 320 52.66 -41.38 -24.40
N THR A 321 53.85 -41.77 -24.85
CA THR A 321 54.51 -41.16 -26.02
C THR A 321 53.68 -41.32 -27.30
N TRP A 322 52.81 -42.32 -27.38
CA TRP A 322 51.88 -42.50 -28.50
C TRP A 322 50.74 -41.47 -28.48
N ALA A 323 50.29 -41.05 -27.30
CA ALA A 323 49.21 -40.08 -27.16
C ALA A 323 49.71 -38.62 -27.22
N MET A 324 50.88 -38.33 -26.66
CA MET A 324 51.36 -36.96 -26.46
C MET A 324 52.76 -36.67 -27.03
N GLY A 325 53.46 -37.68 -27.56
CA GLY A 325 54.85 -37.53 -27.99
C GLY A 325 55.73 -37.03 -26.85
N THR A 326 56.45 -35.92 -27.09
CA THR A 326 57.25 -35.19 -26.08
C THR A 326 56.60 -33.87 -25.65
N SER A 327 55.30 -33.68 -25.94
CA SER A 327 54.61 -32.41 -25.76
C SER A 327 54.14 -32.18 -24.32
N LYS A 328 54.41 -30.99 -23.77
CA LYS A 328 53.89 -30.53 -22.46
C LYS A 328 52.54 -29.80 -22.55
N THR A 329 51.85 -29.90 -23.69
CA THR A 329 50.58 -29.18 -23.91
C THR A 329 49.52 -29.57 -22.88
N TRP A 330 49.42 -30.85 -22.51
CA TRP A 330 48.43 -31.30 -21.52
C TRP A 330 48.64 -30.67 -20.14
N GLU A 331 49.88 -30.63 -19.64
CA GLU A 331 50.20 -29.98 -18.35
C GLU A 331 49.79 -28.50 -18.35
N ARG A 332 49.91 -27.80 -19.50
CA ARG A 332 49.46 -26.42 -19.66
C ARG A 332 47.93 -26.32 -19.67
N LEU A 333 47.25 -27.22 -20.39
CA LEU A 333 45.79 -27.30 -20.43
C LEU A 333 45.20 -27.60 -19.05
N GLN A 334 45.81 -28.48 -18.26
CA GLN A 334 45.39 -28.79 -16.89
C GLN A 334 45.37 -27.56 -15.98
N LYS A 335 46.37 -26.68 -16.11
CA LYS A 335 46.37 -25.37 -15.41
C LYS A 335 45.24 -24.47 -15.89
N GLY A 336 44.98 -24.44 -17.20
CA GLY A 336 43.85 -23.71 -17.79
C GLY A 336 42.49 -24.22 -17.30
N PHE A 337 42.29 -25.54 -17.28
CA PHE A 337 41.08 -26.17 -16.77
C PHE A 337 40.87 -25.87 -15.28
N ARG A 338 41.95 -25.80 -14.48
CA ARG A 338 41.85 -25.38 -13.07
C ARG A 338 41.23 -24.00 -12.93
N HIS A 339 41.71 -23.05 -13.74
CA HIS A 339 41.21 -21.68 -13.71
C HIS A 339 39.74 -21.61 -14.17
N LEU A 340 39.40 -22.28 -15.29
CA LEU A 340 38.03 -22.35 -15.77
C LEU A 340 37.08 -22.98 -14.73
N SER A 341 37.51 -24.02 -14.02
CA SER A 341 36.71 -24.64 -12.96
C SER A 341 36.26 -23.62 -11.90
N VAL A 342 37.16 -22.72 -11.48
CA VAL A 342 36.88 -21.66 -10.49
C VAL A 342 35.99 -20.56 -11.06
N GLU A 343 36.23 -20.13 -12.31
CA GLU A 343 35.41 -19.10 -12.97
C GLU A 343 33.96 -19.57 -13.15
N PHE A 344 33.75 -20.82 -13.56
CA PHE A 344 32.41 -21.39 -13.72
C PHE A 344 31.67 -21.57 -12.38
N ALA A 345 32.38 -21.92 -11.30
CA ALA A 345 31.79 -21.92 -9.96
C ALA A 345 31.34 -20.51 -9.53
N THR A 346 32.18 -19.50 -9.79
CA THR A 346 31.86 -18.10 -9.49
C THR A 346 30.66 -17.60 -10.30
N LEU A 347 30.56 -18.00 -11.56
CA LEU A 347 29.40 -17.68 -12.41
C LEU A 347 28.11 -18.31 -11.88
N ALA A 348 28.18 -19.56 -11.42
CA ALA A 348 27.04 -20.22 -10.81
C ALA A 348 26.55 -19.50 -9.54
N ASP A 349 27.47 -19.12 -8.66
CA ASP A 349 27.13 -18.39 -7.42
C ASP A 349 26.44 -17.06 -7.73
N LYS A 350 26.95 -16.30 -8.71
CA LYS A 350 26.32 -15.04 -9.16
C LYS A 350 24.92 -15.26 -9.72
N SER A 351 24.71 -16.30 -10.50
CA SER A 351 23.39 -16.64 -11.06
C SER A 351 22.40 -17.11 -9.98
N MET A 352 22.86 -17.84 -8.97
CA MET A 352 22.04 -18.19 -7.80
C MET A 352 21.65 -16.95 -6.99
N GLN A 353 22.58 -16.02 -6.76
CA GLN A 353 22.29 -14.79 -6.03
C GLN A 353 21.24 -13.95 -6.76
N ALA A 354 21.37 -13.78 -8.07
CA ALA A 354 20.36 -13.08 -8.88
C ALA A 354 18.96 -13.72 -8.77
N ALA A 355 18.88 -15.05 -8.66
CA ALA A 355 17.61 -15.77 -8.51
C ALA A 355 16.97 -15.59 -7.12
N VAL A 356 17.76 -15.26 -6.10
CA VAL A 356 17.29 -15.02 -4.73
C VAL A 356 16.79 -13.58 -4.55
N ASP A 357 17.39 -12.65 -5.30
CA ASP A 357 17.08 -11.22 -5.23
C ASP A 357 15.83 -10.82 -6.07
N GLU A 358 15.42 -11.66 -7.03
CA GLU A 358 14.12 -11.59 -7.75
C GLU A 358 12.94 -12.14 -6.93
#